data_AF-A0A8S1NHW5-F1
#
_entry.id   AF-A0A8S1NHW5-F1
#
_cell.length_a   1.000
_cell.length_b   1.000
_cell.length_c   1.000
_cell.angle_alpha   90.00
_cell.angle_beta   90.00
_cell.angle_gamma   90.00
#
_symmetry.space_group_name_H-M   'P 1'
#
loop_
_entity.id
_entity.type
_entity.pdbx_description
1 polymer ?
#
loop_
_entity_poly.entity_id
_entity_poly.type
_entity_poly.pdbx_seq_one_letter_code
_entity_poly.pdbx_strand_id
1 'polypeptide(L)'
;MLGKRWIKAKKSCLYCMKEISKNSNARVSVIIFNYQARIIVDCEIVDIDQCEQKIDYDSGETNFCDAFQKAYDLIIKHQNYAFEKTEILFYTDGAGEYPKQEIQQFTMLPEQQRARIFLNCCTEDKNPITLQMIVNEFNSSLIKSELKSNFLVADLEKAWTEIVSRDYHKLKS
;
A
#
# COMPACT_ATOMS: atom_id res chain seq x y z
N MET A 1 8.01 -0.82 -14.36
CA MET A 1 9.30 -0.30 -13.86
C MET A 1 10.51 -1.19 -14.21
N LEU A 2 11.68 -0.65 -14.62
CA LEU A 2 12.96 -1.39 -14.81
C LEU A 2 14.18 -0.55 -14.35
N GLY A 3 15.30 -1.21 -14.05
CA GLY A 3 16.61 -0.56 -13.83
C GLY A 3 16.65 0.38 -12.61
N LYS A 4 17.21 1.59 -12.79
CA LYS A 4 17.41 2.56 -11.70
C LYS A 4 16.12 2.91 -10.94
N ARG A 5 14.97 2.90 -11.63
CA ARG A 5 13.66 3.19 -11.02
C ARG A 5 13.27 2.11 -10.02
N TRP A 6 13.41 0.84 -10.40
CA TRP A 6 13.13 -0.30 -9.51
C TRP A 6 14.01 -0.26 -8.27
N ILE A 7 15.32 -0.06 -8.45
CA ILE A 7 16.27 0.04 -7.33
C ILE A 7 15.84 1.15 -6.37
N LYS A 8 15.36 2.28 -6.91
CA LYS A 8 14.87 3.38 -6.09
C LYS A 8 13.58 3.02 -5.35
N ALA A 9 12.60 2.40 -6.01
CA ALA A 9 11.37 1.92 -5.37
C ALA A 9 11.66 0.92 -4.24
N LYS A 10 12.56 -0.06 -4.48
CA LYS A 10 13.02 -1.03 -3.48
C LYS A 10 13.65 -0.32 -2.27
N LYS A 11 14.56 0.63 -2.52
CA LYS A 11 15.19 1.43 -1.44
C LYS A 11 14.17 2.23 -0.65
N SER A 12 13.23 2.90 -1.31
CA SER A 12 12.16 3.62 -0.65
C SER A 12 11.29 2.69 0.20
N CYS A 13 10.91 1.52 -0.32
CA CYS A 13 10.15 0.51 0.43
C CYS A 13 10.91 0.02 1.68
N LEU A 14 12.20 -0.27 1.55
CA LEU A 14 13.06 -0.66 2.67
C LEU A 14 13.17 0.45 3.73
N TYR A 15 13.32 1.70 3.29
CA TYR A 15 13.27 2.86 4.17
C TYR A 15 11.94 2.95 4.92
N CYS A 16 10.81 2.79 4.21
CA CYS A 16 9.48 2.80 4.81
C CYS A 16 9.34 1.75 5.91
N MET A 17 9.77 0.51 5.63
CA MET A 17 9.77 -0.58 6.61
C MET A 17 10.65 -0.27 7.82
N LYS A 18 11.82 0.33 7.62
CA LYS A 18 12.73 0.72 8.70
C LYS A 18 12.14 1.80 9.62
N GLU A 19 11.36 2.72 9.07
CA GLU A 19 10.64 3.70 9.88
C GLU A 19 9.53 3.03 10.70
N ILE A 20 8.80 2.08 10.12
CA ILE A 20 7.75 1.32 10.82
C ILE A 20 8.34 0.44 11.94
N SER A 21 9.53 -0.13 11.73
CA SER A 21 10.17 -1.02 12.70
C SER A 21 10.49 -0.33 14.04
N LYS A 22 10.43 1.00 14.10
CA LYS A 22 10.52 1.79 15.34
C LYS A 22 9.30 1.59 16.25
N ASN A 23 8.18 1.07 15.74
CA ASN A 23 7.00 0.68 16.51
C ASN A 23 6.95 -0.85 16.64
N SER A 24 7.19 -1.37 17.85
CA SER A 24 7.22 -2.82 18.13
C SER A 24 5.90 -3.56 17.88
N ASN A 25 4.79 -2.83 17.88
CA ASN A 25 3.45 -3.37 17.66
C ASN A 25 3.02 -3.30 16.20
N ALA A 26 3.77 -2.59 15.36
CA ALA A 26 3.49 -2.54 13.94
C ALA A 26 3.86 -3.87 13.27
N ARG A 27 3.11 -4.18 12.21
CA ARG A 27 3.35 -5.31 11.31
C ARG A 27 3.29 -4.80 9.90
N VAL A 28 4.06 -5.42 9.02
CA VAL A 28 4.13 -5.01 7.62
C VAL A 28 3.78 -6.18 6.73
N SER A 29 3.01 -5.89 5.69
CA SER A 29 2.90 -6.74 4.52
C SER A 29 3.43 -5.99 3.31
N VAL A 30 4.09 -6.71 2.40
CA VAL A 30 4.55 -6.14 1.13
C VAL A 30 4.03 -7.00 0.00
N ILE A 31 3.34 -6.35 -0.94
CA ILE A 31 2.84 -6.95 -2.17
C ILE A 31 3.62 -6.33 -3.32
N ILE A 32 4.26 -7.17 -4.13
CA ILE A 32 4.77 -6.76 -5.43
C ILE A 32 3.72 -7.17 -6.46
N PHE A 33 3.21 -6.21 -7.22
CA PHE A 33 2.18 -6.45 -8.22
C PHE A 33 2.65 -5.99 -9.59
N ASN A 34 3.01 -6.98 -10.40
CA ASN A 34 3.30 -6.86 -11.83
C ASN A 34 2.40 -7.89 -12.54
N TYR A 35 2.95 -8.75 -13.43
CA TYR A 35 2.21 -9.80 -14.12
C TYR A 35 1.35 -10.63 -13.16
N GLN A 36 1.89 -10.97 -11.98
CA GLN A 36 1.17 -11.64 -10.91
C GLN A 36 1.54 -11.03 -9.56
N ALA A 37 0.53 -10.69 -8.76
CA ALA A 37 0.73 -10.14 -7.43
C ALA A 37 1.20 -11.23 -6.47
N ARG A 38 2.30 -10.94 -5.77
CA ARG A 38 2.90 -11.82 -4.77
C ARG A 38 3.06 -11.11 -3.44
N ILE A 39 2.70 -11.83 -2.37
CA ILE A 39 2.98 -11.43 -1.00
C ILE A 39 4.40 -11.90 -0.70
N ILE A 40 5.30 -10.95 -0.48
CA ILE A 40 6.71 -11.25 -0.15
C ILE A 40 7.00 -11.06 1.35
N VAL A 41 6.16 -10.31 2.04
CA VAL A 41 6.16 -10.16 3.50
C VAL A 41 4.71 -10.26 3.94
N ASP A 42 4.40 -11.15 4.87
CA ASP A 42 3.02 -11.46 5.29
C ASP A 42 2.80 -11.12 6.76
N CYS A 43 2.41 -9.86 7.02
CA CYS A 43 2.07 -9.36 8.35
C CYS A 43 3.15 -9.65 9.42
N GLU A 44 4.42 -9.43 9.05
CA GLU A 44 5.57 -9.75 9.88
C GLU A 44 6.02 -8.53 10.70
N ILE A 45 6.69 -8.78 11.84
CA ILE A 45 7.58 -7.76 12.44
C ILE A 45 8.72 -7.53 11.45
N VAL A 46 9.03 -6.27 11.19
CA VAL A 46 10.06 -5.92 10.19
C VAL A 46 11.43 -6.44 10.62
N ASP A 47 11.99 -7.34 9.80
CA ASP A 47 13.40 -7.67 9.72
C ASP A 47 13.93 -7.17 8.37
N ILE A 48 14.69 -6.07 8.38
CA ILE A 48 15.11 -5.38 7.15
C ILE A 48 16.00 -6.26 6.28
N ASP A 49 16.91 -7.03 6.90
CA ASP A 49 17.88 -7.85 6.17
C ASP A 49 17.16 -8.99 5.44
N GLN A 50 16.17 -9.60 6.10
CA GLN A 50 15.32 -10.61 5.45
C GLN A 50 14.43 -10.01 4.36
N CYS A 51 13.79 -8.87 4.62
CA CYS A 51 12.91 -8.23 3.64
C CYS A 51 13.65 -7.78 2.38
N GLU A 52 14.89 -7.29 2.51
CA GLU A 52 15.71 -6.89 1.35
C GLU A 52 15.95 -8.06 0.38
N GLN A 53 16.15 -9.26 0.90
CA GLN A 53 16.36 -10.47 0.10
C GLN A 53 15.07 -10.96 -0.57
N LYS A 54 13.89 -10.67 0.00
CA LYS A 54 12.59 -11.08 -0.55
C LYS A 54 12.05 -10.10 -1.61
N ILE A 55 12.49 -8.83 -1.61
CA ILE A 55 12.05 -7.81 -2.58
C ILE A 55 12.87 -7.92 -3.87
N ASP A 56 12.45 -8.80 -4.77
CA ASP A 56 13.10 -8.96 -6.07
C ASP A 56 12.25 -8.44 -7.22
N TYR A 57 12.96 -7.95 -8.23
CA TYR A 57 12.35 -7.47 -9.46
C TYR A 57 11.80 -8.65 -10.25
N ASP A 58 10.64 -8.44 -10.85
CA ASP A 58 10.14 -9.31 -11.89
C ASP A 58 9.40 -8.46 -12.94
N SER A 59 9.49 -8.86 -14.19
CA SER A 59 8.92 -8.12 -15.31
C SER A 59 7.47 -8.51 -15.53
N GLY A 60 6.65 -7.56 -15.94
CA GLY A 60 5.24 -7.84 -16.21
C GLY A 60 4.42 -6.59 -16.43
N GLU A 61 3.19 -6.80 -16.88
CA GLU A 61 2.17 -5.76 -16.97
C GLU A 61 1.61 -5.45 -15.57
N THR A 62 1.13 -4.23 -15.37
CA THR A 62 0.56 -3.83 -14.08
C THR A 62 -0.87 -4.36 -13.94
N ASN A 63 -1.10 -5.27 -12.99
CA ASN A 63 -2.43 -5.79 -12.68
C ASN A 63 -2.93 -5.29 -11.32
N PHE A 64 -3.93 -4.40 -11.33
CA PHE A 64 -4.53 -3.89 -10.10
C PHE A 64 -5.45 -4.90 -9.43
N CYS A 65 -6.15 -5.76 -10.18
CA CYS A 65 -7.09 -6.75 -9.64
C CYS A 65 -6.37 -7.69 -8.66
N ASP A 66 -5.28 -8.32 -9.10
CA ASP A 66 -4.55 -9.26 -8.23
C ASP A 66 -3.93 -8.53 -7.02
N ALA A 67 -3.45 -7.29 -7.19
CA ALA A 67 -2.92 -6.49 -6.09
C ALA A 67 -3.98 -6.22 -5.00
N PHE A 68 -5.17 -5.77 -5.39
CA PHE A 68 -6.25 -5.48 -4.45
C PHE A 68 -6.84 -6.77 -3.86
N GLN A 69 -6.92 -7.85 -4.61
CA GLN A 69 -7.34 -9.16 -4.07
C GLN A 69 -6.37 -9.62 -2.98
N LYS A 70 -5.04 -9.58 -3.21
CA LYS A 70 -4.05 -9.92 -2.17
C LYS A 70 -4.14 -9.03 -0.95
N ALA A 71 -4.35 -7.73 -1.15
CA ALA A 71 -4.52 -6.79 -0.04
C ALA A 71 -5.76 -7.11 0.80
N TYR A 72 -6.89 -7.42 0.15
CA TYR A 72 -8.11 -7.85 0.81
C TYR A 72 -7.90 -9.14 1.60
N ASP A 73 -7.31 -10.16 0.96
CA ASP A 73 -7.04 -11.46 1.58
C ASP A 73 -6.17 -11.31 2.85
N LEU A 74 -5.16 -10.44 2.80
CA LEU A 74 -4.32 -10.14 3.96
C LEU A 74 -5.10 -9.50 5.11
N ILE A 75 -5.97 -8.54 4.82
CA ILE A 75 -6.81 -7.87 5.83
C ILE A 75 -7.74 -8.89 6.49
N ILE A 76 -8.38 -9.75 5.71
CA ILE A 76 -9.27 -10.79 6.23
C ILE A 76 -8.50 -11.84 7.03
N LYS A 77 -7.35 -12.30 6.53
CA LYS A 77 -6.50 -13.29 7.18
C LYS A 77 -6.06 -12.83 8.58
N HIS A 78 -5.73 -11.55 8.71
CA HIS A 78 -5.17 -10.97 9.93
C HIS A 78 -6.15 -10.10 10.73
N GLN A 79 -7.45 -10.17 10.43
CA GLN A 79 -8.47 -9.34 11.10
C GLN A 79 -8.52 -9.53 12.63
N ASN A 80 -8.04 -10.67 13.14
CA ASN A 80 -8.01 -10.99 14.56
C ASN A 80 -6.79 -10.44 15.30
N TYR A 81 -5.82 -9.80 14.61
CA TYR A 81 -4.64 -9.20 15.25
C TYR A 81 -4.95 -7.88 15.97
N ALA A 82 -6.22 -7.51 16.09
CA ALA A 82 -6.72 -6.34 16.80
C ALA A 82 -6.04 -5.02 16.38
N PHE A 83 -5.72 -4.88 15.08
CA PHE A 83 -5.16 -3.65 14.55
C PHE A 83 -6.10 -2.47 14.76
N GLU A 84 -5.57 -1.41 15.36
CA GLU A 84 -6.26 -0.13 15.50
C GLU A 84 -6.39 0.56 14.13
N LYS A 85 -5.44 0.31 13.24
CA LYS A 85 -5.28 0.99 11.95
C LYS A 85 -4.60 0.10 10.93
N THR A 86 -5.06 0.16 9.67
CA THR A 86 -4.44 -0.45 8.50
C THR A 86 -4.15 0.63 7.47
N GLU A 87 -2.88 0.89 7.20
CA GLU A 87 -2.42 1.86 6.19
C GLU A 87 -1.93 1.11 4.95
N ILE A 88 -2.53 1.43 3.80
CA ILE A 88 -2.15 0.90 2.49
C ILE A 88 -1.46 2.02 1.72
N LEU A 89 -0.17 1.88 1.43
CA LEU A 89 0.52 2.70 0.44
C LEU A 89 0.54 1.95 -0.89
N PHE A 90 -0.26 2.42 -1.84
CA PHE A 90 -0.33 1.86 -3.18
C PHE A 90 0.43 2.75 -4.15
N TYR A 91 1.53 2.25 -4.72
CA TYR A 91 2.34 3.00 -5.68
C TYR A 91 2.45 2.30 -7.03
N THR A 92 2.32 3.05 -8.12
CA THR A 92 2.48 2.54 -9.49
C THR A 92 3.14 3.58 -10.41
N ASP A 93 3.97 3.14 -11.36
CA ASP A 93 4.48 3.96 -12.47
C ASP A 93 3.70 3.77 -13.78
N GLY A 94 2.61 2.99 -13.74
CA GLY A 94 1.76 2.68 -14.88
C GLY A 94 0.27 2.61 -14.54
N ALA A 95 -0.53 2.36 -15.58
CA ALA A 95 -1.97 2.16 -15.46
C ALA A 95 -2.33 0.67 -15.42
N GLY A 96 -3.49 0.38 -14.86
CA GLY A 96 -4.11 -0.94 -14.87
C GLY A 96 -5.62 -0.81 -15.07
N GLU A 97 -6.28 -1.94 -15.33
CA GLU A 97 -7.73 -2.00 -15.39
C GLU A 97 -8.37 -1.70 -14.03
N TYR A 98 -9.62 -1.23 -14.05
CA TYR A 98 -10.37 -0.96 -12.83
C TYR A 98 -10.77 -2.28 -12.13
N PRO A 99 -10.29 -2.55 -10.91
CA PRO A 99 -10.50 -3.82 -10.22
C PRO A 99 -11.86 -3.86 -9.52
N LYS A 100 -12.94 -3.84 -10.31
CA LYS A 100 -14.30 -3.60 -9.82
C LYS A 100 -14.72 -4.59 -8.72
N GLN A 101 -14.42 -5.87 -8.89
CA GLN A 101 -14.87 -6.91 -7.95
C GLN A 101 -14.12 -6.80 -6.63
N GLU A 102 -12.81 -6.56 -6.68
CA GLU A 102 -11.96 -6.44 -5.52
C GLU A 102 -12.30 -5.18 -4.72
N ILE A 103 -12.51 -4.05 -5.39
CA ILE A 103 -12.97 -2.82 -4.74
C ILE A 103 -14.30 -3.06 -4.02
N GLN A 104 -15.25 -3.78 -4.65
CA GLN A 104 -16.52 -4.13 -3.98
C GLN A 104 -16.32 -4.99 -2.73
N GLN A 105 -15.33 -5.89 -2.70
CA GLN A 105 -15.03 -6.67 -1.49
C GLN A 105 -14.64 -5.76 -0.32
N PHE A 106 -13.80 -4.74 -0.55
CA PHE A 106 -13.46 -3.75 0.47
C PHE A 106 -14.68 -2.96 0.95
N THR A 107 -15.52 -2.48 0.03
CA THR A 107 -16.68 -1.66 0.39
C THR A 107 -17.77 -2.45 1.12
N MET A 108 -17.79 -3.78 0.97
CA MET A 108 -18.71 -4.68 1.70
C MET A 108 -18.21 -5.13 3.08
N LEU A 109 -16.97 -4.81 3.46
CA LEU A 109 -16.47 -5.11 4.81
C LEU A 109 -17.34 -4.46 5.90
N PRO A 110 -17.41 -5.01 7.12
CA PRO A 110 -18.09 -4.35 8.24
C PRO A 110 -17.58 -2.91 8.43
N GLU A 111 -18.48 -1.97 8.73
CA GLU A 111 -18.14 -0.54 8.85
C GLU A 111 -16.95 -0.28 9.80
N GLN A 112 -16.93 -0.97 10.93
CA GLN A 112 -15.83 -0.89 11.90
C GLN A 112 -14.47 -1.28 11.29
N GLN A 113 -14.44 -2.24 10.36
CA GLN A 113 -13.21 -2.62 9.66
C GLN A 113 -12.85 -1.55 8.62
N ARG A 114 -13.82 -1.10 7.80
CA ARG A 114 -13.62 -0.05 6.80
C ARG A 114 -13.06 1.25 7.40
N ALA A 115 -13.60 1.66 8.55
CA ALA A 115 -13.19 2.88 9.25
C ALA A 115 -11.73 2.86 9.74
N ARG A 116 -11.09 1.68 9.79
CA ARG A 116 -9.69 1.49 10.18
C ARG A 116 -8.75 1.37 8.98
N ILE A 117 -9.28 1.30 7.76
CA ILE A 117 -8.49 1.18 6.53
C ILE A 117 -8.29 2.57 5.93
N PHE A 118 -7.04 2.83 5.55
CA PHE A 118 -6.60 4.06 4.92
C PHE A 118 -5.83 3.71 3.65
N LEU A 119 -6.19 4.32 2.53
CA LEU A 119 -5.54 4.09 1.24
C LEU A 119 -4.82 5.36 0.76
N ASN A 120 -3.53 5.22 0.47
CA ASN A 120 -2.71 6.29 -0.07
C ASN A 120 -2.22 5.86 -1.47
N CYS A 121 -2.92 6.31 -2.51
CA CYS A 121 -2.55 6.03 -3.90
C CYS A 121 -1.54 7.06 -4.41
N CYS A 122 -0.40 6.60 -4.90
CA CYS A 122 0.66 7.43 -5.47
C CYS A 122 0.99 6.95 -6.89
N THR A 123 1.05 7.86 -7.85
CA THR A 123 1.33 7.50 -9.25
C THR A 123 2.11 8.56 -10.00
N GLU A 124 3.02 8.12 -10.88
CA GLU A 124 3.72 8.99 -11.81
C GLU A 124 2.81 9.54 -12.92
N ASP A 125 1.64 8.93 -13.14
CA ASP A 125 0.66 9.40 -14.11
C ASP A 125 0.05 10.76 -13.69
N LYS A 126 -0.09 11.65 -14.66
CA LYS A 126 -0.68 12.98 -14.49
C LYS A 126 -2.19 12.92 -14.36
N ASN A 127 -2.85 11.98 -15.03
CA ASN A 127 -4.29 11.84 -15.04
C ASN A 127 -4.74 10.38 -14.82
N PRO A 128 -4.54 9.84 -13.61
CA PRO A 128 -4.76 8.43 -13.33
C PRO A 128 -6.25 8.11 -13.09
N ILE A 129 -7.04 8.05 -14.16
CA ILE A 129 -8.50 7.87 -14.12
C ILE A 129 -8.89 6.65 -13.26
N THR A 130 -8.24 5.50 -13.47
CA THR A 130 -8.53 4.27 -12.72
C THR A 130 -8.31 4.44 -11.22
N LEU A 131 -7.21 5.06 -10.80
CA LEU A 131 -6.92 5.29 -9.38
C LEU A 131 -7.88 6.32 -8.77
N GLN A 132 -8.27 7.34 -9.54
CA GLN A 132 -9.27 8.29 -9.11
C GLN A 132 -10.63 7.61 -8.85
N MET A 133 -11.03 6.67 -9.73
CA MET A 133 -12.25 5.88 -9.53
C MET A 133 -12.18 5.04 -8.25
N ILE A 134 -11.05 4.35 -8.02
CA ILE A 134 -10.82 3.56 -6.80
C ILE A 134 -10.94 4.43 -5.55
N VAL A 135 -10.26 5.57 -5.53
CA VAL A 135 -10.25 6.51 -4.39
C VAL A 135 -11.64 7.08 -4.13
N ASN A 136 -12.41 7.39 -5.17
CA ASN A 136 -13.78 7.89 -5.02
C ASN A 136 -14.70 6.81 -4.42
N GLU A 137 -14.60 5.57 -4.88
CA GLU A 137 -15.41 4.44 -4.40
C GLU A 137 -15.08 4.07 -2.95
N PHE A 138 -13.81 4.14 -2.56
CA PHE A 138 -13.42 3.93 -1.17
C PHE A 138 -13.92 5.04 -0.26
N ASN A 139 -13.78 6.30 -0.68
CA ASN A 139 -14.27 7.45 0.10
C ASN A 139 -15.80 7.44 0.25
N SER A 140 -16.56 7.05 -0.78
CA SER A 140 -18.02 6.91 -0.70
C SER A 140 -18.44 5.79 0.26
N SER A 141 -17.54 4.84 0.53
CA SER A 141 -17.75 3.67 1.40
C SER A 141 -17.08 3.78 2.77
N LEU A 142 -16.71 4.99 3.19
CA LEU A 142 -16.07 5.31 4.48
C LEU A 142 -14.65 4.76 4.68
N ILE A 143 -13.97 4.35 3.61
CA ILE A 143 -12.53 4.03 3.61
C ILE A 143 -11.78 5.30 3.22
N LYS A 144 -11.03 5.89 4.15
CA LYS A 144 -10.35 7.18 3.91
C LYS A 144 -9.24 6.99 2.89
N SER A 145 -9.33 7.70 1.77
CA SER A 145 -8.44 7.49 0.63
C SER A 145 -7.92 8.79 0.03
N GLU A 146 -6.62 8.87 -0.25
CA GLU A 146 -5.97 9.99 -0.94
C GLU A 146 -5.29 9.55 -2.25
N LEU A 147 -5.24 10.46 -3.23
CA LEU A 147 -4.54 10.26 -4.51
C LEU A 147 -3.49 11.36 -4.70
N LYS A 148 -2.25 10.95 -4.98
CA LYS A 148 -1.14 11.83 -5.39
C LYS A 148 -0.73 11.49 -6.83
N SER A 149 -1.05 12.38 -7.77
CA SER A 149 -0.65 12.29 -9.17
C SER A 149 0.65 13.06 -9.44
N ASN A 150 1.33 12.75 -10.56
CA ASN A 150 2.69 13.23 -10.86
C ASN A 150 3.69 12.97 -9.73
N PHE A 151 3.47 11.89 -8.98
CA PHE A 151 4.24 11.52 -7.82
C PHE A 151 5.41 10.64 -8.24
N LEU A 152 6.63 11.16 -8.15
CA LEU A 152 7.82 10.42 -8.57
C LEU A 152 8.18 9.36 -7.54
N VAL A 153 8.78 8.25 -7.98
CA VAL A 153 9.37 7.24 -7.07
C VAL A 153 10.31 7.85 -6.02
N ALA A 154 10.90 9.01 -6.34
CA ALA A 154 11.74 9.81 -5.45
C ALA A 154 11.06 10.30 -4.18
N ASP A 155 9.76 10.52 -4.26
CA ASP A 155 8.99 11.17 -3.21
C ASP A 155 8.39 10.14 -2.24
N LEU A 156 8.50 8.83 -2.54
CA LEU A 156 7.93 7.75 -1.73
C LEU A 156 8.36 7.80 -0.27
N GLU A 157 9.65 7.98 0.00
CA GLU A 157 10.19 8.06 1.36
C GLU A 157 9.55 9.22 2.15
N LYS A 158 9.40 10.38 1.50
CA LYS A 158 8.77 11.56 2.09
C LYS A 158 7.29 11.32 2.37
N ALA A 159 6.54 10.81 1.39
CA ALA A 159 5.11 10.54 1.56
C ALA A 159 4.85 9.53 2.67
N TRP A 160 5.66 8.47 2.75
CA TRP A 160 5.54 7.50 3.83
C TRP A 160 5.87 8.10 5.19
N THR A 161 6.95 8.89 5.26
CA THR A 161 7.30 9.62 6.49
C THR A 161 6.12 10.52 6.92
N GLU A 162 5.45 11.20 6.01
CA GLU A 162 4.24 11.97 6.31
C GLU A 162 3.09 11.10 6.83
N ILE A 163 2.81 9.96 6.19
CA ILE A 163 1.75 9.02 6.59
C ILE A 163 1.99 8.51 8.02
N VAL A 164 3.23 8.10 8.32
CA VAL A 164 3.62 7.58 9.63
C VAL A 164 3.75 8.71 10.68
N SER A 165 4.29 9.88 10.32
CA SER A 165 4.52 10.99 11.26
C SER A 165 3.27 11.79 11.61
N ARG A 166 2.24 11.82 10.74
CA ARG A 166 0.92 12.39 11.04
C ARG A 166 0.31 11.82 12.34
N ASP A 167 0.74 10.63 12.76
CA ASP A 167 0.32 10.00 14.01
C ASP A 167 1.31 10.23 15.17
N TYR A 168 2.62 10.32 14.92
CA TYR A 168 3.62 10.59 15.98
C TYR A 168 3.43 11.95 16.67
N HIS A 169 2.95 12.97 15.95
CA HIS A 169 2.69 14.30 16.53
C HIS A 169 1.32 14.41 17.22
N LYS A 170 0.44 13.41 17.10
CA LYS A 170 -0.82 13.35 17.86
C LYS A 170 -0.71 12.58 19.17
N LEU A 171 0.42 11.88 19.41
CA LEU A 171 0.69 11.17 20.65
C LEU A 171 1.25 12.07 21.77
N LYS A 172 1.27 13.40 21.57
CA LYS A 172 1.54 14.42 22.60
C LYS A 172 0.52 15.55 22.53
N SER A 173 -0.72 15.26 22.89
CA SER A 173 -1.70 16.25 23.32
C SER A 173 -2.62 15.64 24.35
#